data_AF-A0A1B6LP86-F1
#
_entry.id   AF-A0A1B6LP86-F1
#
_cell.length_a   1.000
_cell.length_b   1.000
_cell.length_c   1.000
_cell.angle_alpha   90.00
_cell.angle_beta   90.00
_cell.angle_gamma   90.00
#
_symmetry.space_group_name_H-M   'P 1'
#
loop_
_entity.id
_entity.type
_entity.pdbx_description
1 polymer ?
#
loop_
_entity_poly.entity_id
_entity_poly.type
_entity_poly.pdbx_seq_one_letter_code
_entity_poly.pdbx_strand_id
1 'polypeptide(L)'
;DKTIKVARYVTGGGRAPDAPLDGEWEWGGCGDNVNFGYRKSRAFLDSPYRKRSDIKTLVKLHNNDAGRLSVKNFMRTECKCHGLSGSCTLRTCWRKMPSFREVGNRLKERFDGAAKVIPSNDGRRFIPEGATIKPPGRTDLVYSEESPDFCKANRKTGSLGTQGRECNA
;
A
#
# COMPACT_ATOMS: atom_id res chain seq x y z
N ASP A 1 -10.13 12.76 -44.44
CA ASP A 1 -8.94 13.15 -43.67
C ASP A 1 -9.26 13.10 -42.17
N LYS A 2 -8.91 12.00 -41.48
CA LYS A 2 -9.18 11.81 -40.05
C LYS A 2 -7.85 11.72 -39.33
N THR A 3 -7.39 12.85 -38.83
CA THR A 3 -6.14 12.95 -38.07
C THR A 3 -6.27 12.18 -36.75
N ILE A 4 -5.57 11.06 -36.65
CA ILE A 4 -5.42 10.30 -35.40
C ILE A 4 -4.60 11.17 -34.45
N LYS A 5 -5.25 11.75 -33.43
CA LYS A 5 -4.54 12.39 -32.32
C LYS A 5 -3.94 11.31 -31.43
N VAL A 6 -2.64 11.04 -31.60
CA VAL A 6 -1.87 10.23 -30.66
C VAL A 6 -1.73 11.04 -29.36
N ALA A 7 -2.45 10.61 -28.33
CA ALA A 7 -2.27 11.15 -26.99
C ALA A 7 -0.88 10.75 -26.47
N ARG A 8 0.07 11.69 -26.45
CA ARG A 8 1.31 11.53 -25.68
C ARG A 8 0.94 11.48 -24.19
N TYR A 9 1.00 10.30 -23.60
CA TYR A 9 1.03 10.17 -22.15
C TYR A 9 2.38 10.70 -21.65
N VAL A 10 2.40 11.97 -21.23
CA VAL A 10 3.50 12.50 -20.44
C VAL A 10 3.42 11.87 -19.07
N THR A 11 4.21 10.83 -18.82
CA THR A 11 4.52 10.38 -17.46
C THR A 11 5.41 11.45 -16.83
N GLY A 12 4.79 12.48 -16.26
CA GLY A 12 5.51 13.47 -15.47
C GLY A 12 6.17 12.78 -14.29
N GLY A 13 7.51 12.78 -14.25
CA GLY A 13 8.25 12.61 -13.01
C GLY A 13 7.67 13.57 -11.97
N GLY A 14 7.45 13.09 -10.75
CA GLY A 14 6.93 13.94 -9.68
C GLY A 14 7.81 15.16 -9.50
N ARG A 15 7.21 16.36 -9.30
CA ARG A 15 7.94 17.56 -8.90
C ARG A 15 8.80 17.21 -7.67
N ALA A 16 10.08 17.56 -7.73
CA ALA A 16 10.96 17.52 -6.56
C ALA A 16 10.32 18.38 -5.46
N PRO A 17 10.23 17.89 -4.21
CA PRO A 17 9.93 18.76 -3.08
C PRO A 17 11.06 19.79 -2.95
N ASP A 18 10.72 20.99 -2.49
CA ASP A 18 11.63 22.14 -2.36
C ASP A 18 12.98 21.70 -1.76
N ALA A 19 14.06 22.10 -2.42
CA ALA A 19 15.43 21.70 -2.06
C ALA A 19 15.73 22.09 -0.60
N PRO A 20 16.38 21.23 0.20
CA PRO A 20 16.87 21.62 1.51
C PRO A 20 17.80 22.82 1.38
N LEU A 21 17.57 23.84 2.21
CA LEU A 21 18.48 24.96 2.45
C LEU A 21 19.65 24.44 3.29
N ASP A 22 20.54 23.68 2.68
CA ASP A 22 21.96 23.55 3.05
C ASP A 22 22.58 22.55 2.08
N GLY A 23 23.55 23.02 1.29
CA GLY A 23 24.11 22.37 0.09
C GLY A 23 24.90 21.08 0.30
N GLU A 24 24.32 20.10 0.97
CA GLU A 24 24.96 18.81 1.29
C GLU A 24 24.74 17.75 0.19
N TRP A 25 23.74 17.94 -0.69
CA TRP A 25 23.43 17.07 -1.84
C TRP A 25 22.39 17.68 -2.79
N GLU A 26 22.32 17.16 -4.03
CA GLU A 26 21.36 17.61 -5.05
C GLU A 26 20.30 16.56 -5.38
N TRP A 27 19.06 16.99 -5.68
CA TRP A 27 18.03 16.12 -6.24
C TRP A 27 18.36 15.75 -7.69
N GLY A 28 18.34 14.46 -8.02
CA GLY A 28 18.55 13.98 -9.39
C GLY A 28 18.15 12.52 -9.56
N GLY A 29 18.69 11.85 -10.58
CA GLY A 29 18.38 10.43 -10.86
C GLY A 29 16.94 10.16 -11.31
N CYS A 30 16.52 8.89 -11.26
CA CYS A 30 15.16 8.45 -11.60
C CYS A 30 14.42 8.04 -10.33
N GLY A 31 13.63 8.96 -9.77
CA GLY A 31 12.80 8.69 -8.60
C GLY A 31 11.52 7.93 -8.93
N ASP A 32 11.15 6.98 -8.07
CA ASP A 32 9.93 6.18 -8.25
C ASP A 32 8.66 7.05 -8.15
N ASN A 33 7.81 7.00 -9.17
CA ASN A 33 6.54 7.74 -9.18
C ASN A 33 5.43 7.01 -8.41
N VAL A 34 5.56 6.97 -7.09
CA VAL A 34 4.61 6.27 -6.21
C VAL A 34 3.18 6.82 -6.32
N ASN A 35 3.01 8.10 -6.65
CA ASN A 35 1.70 8.71 -6.84
C ASN A 35 1.00 8.22 -8.12
N PHE A 36 1.75 7.93 -9.18
CA PHE A 36 1.21 7.25 -10.35
C PHE A 36 0.75 5.84 -9.99
N GLY A 37 1.60 5.05 -9.31
CA GLY A 37 1.27 3.70 -8.86
C GLY A 37 0.03 3.67 -7.96
N TYR A 38 -0.03 4.56 -6.97
CA TYR A 38 -1.19 4.72 -6.07
C TYR A 38 -2.48 4.98 -6.86
N ARG A 39 -2.48 5.92 -7.81
CA ARG A 39 -3.66 6.26 -8.63
C ARG A 39 -4.10 5.09 -9.51
N LYS A 40 -3.16 4.37 -10.11
CA LYS A 40 -3.47 3.21 -10.96
C LYS A 40 -4.01 2.04 -10.16
N SER A 41 -3.40 1.73 -9.02
CA SER A 41 -3.91 0.72 -8.07
C SER A 41 -5.34 1.04 -7.62
N ARG A 42 -5.59 2.31 -7.23
CA ARG A 42 -6.94 2.77 -6.86
C ARG A 42 -7.94 2.64 -8.02
N ALA A 43 -7.55 3.06 -9.22
CA ALA A 43 -8.43 3.00 -10.39
C ALA A 43 -8.79 1.57 -10.79
N PHE A 44 -7.88 0.61 -10.61
CA PHE A 44 -8.09 -0.79 -10.98
C PHE A 44 -8.80 -1.59 -9.88
N LEU A 45 -8.24 -1.63 -8.66
CA LEU A 45 -8.74 -2.46 -7.57
C LEU A 45 -10.08 -1.97 -7.00
N ASP A 46 -10.32 -0.66 -7.00
CA ASP A 46 -11.53 -0.09 -6.39
C ASP A 46 -12.68 0.04 -7.41
N SER A 47 -12.42 -0.16 -8.71
CA SER A 47 -13.44 -0.03 -9.78
C SER A 47 -14.69 -0.90 -9.56
N PRO A 48 -14.56 -2.20 -9.21
CA PRO A 48 -15.73 -3.08 -9.03
C PRO A 48 -16.65 -2.66 -7.87
N TYR A 49 -16.15 -1.81 -6.98
CA TYR A 49 -16.78 -1.48 -5.69
C TYR A 49 -17.42 -0.09 -5.66
N ARG A 50 -17.25 0.73 -6.71
CA ARG A 50 -17.69 2.15 -6.73
C ARG A 50 -19.18 2.41 -6.47
N LYS A 51 -20.04 1.41 -6.72
CA LYS A 51 -21.50 1.52 -6.58
C LYS A 51 -22.06 0.67 -5.44
N ARG A 52 -21.20 0.05 -4.63
CA ARG A 52 -21.60 -0.82 -3.52
C ARG A 52 -21.25 -0.15 -2.19
N SER A 53 -22.10 -0.30 -1.19
CA SER A 53 -21.93 0.28 0.14
C SER A 53 -22.12 -0.75 1.25
N ASP A 54 -22.07 -2.04 0.92
CA ASP A 54 -22.11 -3.10 1.94
C ASP A 54 -20.82 -3.12 2.75
N ILE A 55 -20.89 -3.66 3.98
CA ILE A 55 -19.75 -3.72 4.90
C ILE A 55 -18.51 -4.37 4.27
N LYS A 56 -18.69 -5.43 3.46
CA LYS A 56 -17.56 -6.11 2.80
C LYS A 56 -16.89 -5.18 1.80
N THR A 57 -17.66 -4.38 1.07
CA THR A 57 -17.12 -3.34 0.18
C THR A 57 -16.35 -2.28 0.97
N LEU A 58 -16.88 -1.78 2.08
CA LEU A 58 -16.19 -0.77 2.91
C LEU A 58 -14.85 -1.29 3.44
N VAL A 59 -14.84 -2.50 3.99
CA VAL A 59 -13.63 -3.19 4.47
C VAL A 59 -12.60 -3.36 3.35
N LYS A 60 -13.03 -3.81 2.16
CA LYS A 60 -12.15 -3.99 1.00
C LYS A 60 -11.52 -2.67 0.54
N LEU A 61 -12.31 -1.61 0.42
CA LEU A 61 -11.81 -0.30 0.01
C LEU A 61 -10.81 0.26 1.03
N HIS A 62 -11.07 0.09 2.32
CA HIS A 62 -10.15 0.48 3.39
C HIS A 62 -8.83 -0.29 3.33
N ASN A 63 -8.88 -1.62 3.31
CA ASN A 63 -7.69 -2.47 3.27
C ASN A 63 -6.86 -2.25 1.98
N ASN A 64 -7.52 -2.01 0.85
CA ASN A 64 -6.83 -1.61 -0.39
C ASN A 64 -6.09 -0.28 -0.22
N ASP A 65 -6.68 0.71 0.47
CA ASP A 65 -6.01 1.98 0.73
C ASP A 65 -4.84 1.82 1.71
N ALA A 66 -5.01 1.03 2.77
CA ALA A 66 -3.95 0.70 3.72
C ALA A 66 -2.74 0.05 3.02
N GLY A 67 -2.99 -0.87 2.08
CA GLY A 67 -1.95 -1.47 1.23
C GLY A 67 -1.21 -0.43 0.37
N ARG A 68 -1.94 0.46 -0.30
CA ARG A 68 -1.34 1.54 -1.09
C ARG A 68 -0.52 2.51 -0.24
N LEU A 69 -1.02 2.86 0.95
CA LEU A 69 -0.33 3.74 1.90
C LEU A 69 0.93 3.09 2.47
N SER A 70 0.93 1.76 2.64
CA SER A 70 2.11 1.00 3.09
C SER A 70 3.29 1.06 2.11
N VAL A 71 3.04 1.36 0.82
CA VAL A 71 4.10 1.69 -0.14
C VAL A 71 4.42 3.19 -0.11
N LYS A 72 3.38 4.03 -0.19
CA LYS A 72 3.52 5.49 -0.35
C LYS A 72 4.20 6.18 0.83
N ASN A 73 3.84 5.81 2.05
CA ASN A 73 4.31 6.52 3.25
C ASN A 73 5.76 6.18 3.60
N PHE A 74 6.30 5.08 3.09
CA PHE A 74 7.63 4.57 3.43
C PHE A 74 8.65 4.71 2.29
N MET A 75 8.36 5.59 1.33
CA MET A 75 9.33 6.04 0.34
C MET A 75 10.56 6.63 1.04
N ARG A 76 11.76 6.22 0.61
CA ARG A 76 13.05 6.65 1.17
C ARG A 76 13.83 7.52 0.21
N THR A 77 14.71 8.34 0.74
CA THR A 77 15.71 9.05 -0.06
C THR A 77 16.93 8.14 -0.17
N GLU A 78 17.27 7.72 -1.39
CA GLU A 78 18.54 7.04 -1.67
C GLU A 78 19.48 8.00 -2.37
N CYS A 79 20.77 7.89 -2.05
CA CYS A 79 21.81 8.76 -2.59
C CYS A 79 22.93 7.93 -3.20
N LYS A 80 23.53 8.45 -4.27
CA LYS A 80 24.79 7.94 -4.83
C LYS A 80 25.87 9.01 -4.73
N CYS A 81 26.99 8.62 -4.13
CA CYS A 81 28.19 9.44 -4.06
C CYS A 81 29.00 9.31 -5.34
N HIS A 82 29.57 10.42 -5.81
CA HIS A 82 30.36 10.46 -7.04
C HIS A 82 31.48 11.50 -6.98
N GLY A 83 31.93 11.88 -5.78
CA GLY A 83 33.13 12.69 -5.58
C GLY A 83 34.41 11.95 -5.94
N LEU A 84 35.53 12.68 -6.00
CA LEU A 84 36.86 12.13 -6.30
C LEU A 84 37.17 10.92 -5.41
N SER A 85 37.71 9.86 -6.02
CA SER A 85 38.01 8.59 -5.35
C SER A 85 36.84 7.93 -4.61
N GLY A 86 35.59 8.22 -5.01
CA GLY A 86 34.39 7.66 -4.37
C GLY A 86 33.93 8.40 -3.11
N SER A 87 34.47 9.59 -2.85
CA SER A 87 34.02 10.45 -1.75
C SER A 87 32.56 10.91 -1.93
N CYS A 88 31.89 11.19 -0.81
CA CYS A 88 30.51 11.71 -0.78
C CYS A 88 30.42 13.23 -0.67
N THR A 89 31.50 13.95 -0.98
CA THR A 89 31.51 15.42 -1.07
C THR A 89 30.51 15.91 -2.12
N LEU A 90 30.33 15.13 -3.19
CA LEU A 90 29.24 15.26 -4.13
C LEU A 90 28.38 13.99 -4.06
N ARG A 91 27.07 14.17 -3.86
CA ARG A 91 26.11 13.08 -3.94
C ARG A 91 24.80 13.57 -4.56
N THR A 92 24.18 12.69 -5.32
CA THR A 92 22.85 12.92 -5.91
C THR A 92 21.86 11.97 -5.30
N CYS A 93 20.69 12.46 -4.90
CA CYS A 93 19.67 11.65 -4.27
C CYS A 93 18.35 11.63 -5.04
N TRP A 94 17.59 10.55 -4.88
CA TRP A 94 16.25 10.37 -5.44
C TRP A 94 15.32 9.66 -4.45
N ARG A 95 14.01 9.78 -4.70
CA ARG A 95 12.98 9.06 -3.93
C ARG A 95 12.85 7.65 -4.49
N LYS A 96 12.94 6.64 -3.64
CA LYS A 96 12.77 5.23 -4.01
C LYS A 96 11.78 4.53 -3.09
N MET A 97 11.02 3.60 -3.65
CA MET A 97 10.13 2.73 -2.88
C MET A 97 10.92 1.83 -1.92
N PRO A 98 10.34 1.46 -0.76
CA PRO A 98 10.92 0.42 0.09
C PRO A 98 10.95 -0.92 -0.66
N SER A 99 11.76 -1.86 -0.18
CA SER A 99 11.70 -3.22 -0.73
C SER A 99 10.33 -3.83 -0.45
N PHE A 100 9.82 -4.66 -1.36
CA PHE A 100 8.49 -5.24 -1.19
C PHE A 100 8.42 -6.19 0.02
N ARG A 101 9.55 -6.74 0.46
CA ARG A 101 9.65 -7.50 1.71
C ARG A 101 9.36 -6.63 2.93
N GLU A 102 9.89 -5.40 2.99
CA GLU A 102 9.56 -4.45 4.07
C GLU A 102 8.08 -4.07 4.06
N VAL A 103 7.49 -3.89 2.87
CA VAL A 103 6.04 -3.66 2.73
C VAL A 103 5.25 -4.86 3.26
N GLY A 104 5.65 -6.07 2.90
CA GLY A 104 5.03 -7.31 3.37
C GLY A 104 5.11 -7.47 4.88
N ASN A 105 6.27 -7.21 5.48
CA ASN A 105 6.46 -7.28 6.94
C ASN A 105 5.55 -6.29 7.67
N ARG A 106 5.46 -5.04 7.20
CA ARG A 106 4.55 -4.04 7.78
C ARG A 106 3.09 -4.45 7.65
N LEU A 107 2.69 -4.96 6.49
CA LEU A 107 1.31 -5.44 6.30
C LEU A 107 1.02 -6.68 7.17
N LYS A 108 2.01 -7.53 7.43
CA LYS A 108 1.89 -8.65 8.36
C LYS A 108 1.68 -8.18 9.81
N GLU A 109 2.42 -7.17 10.25
CA GLU A 109 2.20 -6.55 11.56
C GLU A 109 0.79 -5.95 11.67
N ARG A 110 0.30 -5.29 10.60
CA ARG A 110 -1.08 -4.77 10.55
C ARG A 110 -2.13 -5.87 10.47
N PHE A 111 -1.81 -7.01 9.89
CA PHE A 111 -2.67 -8.19 9.87
C PHE A 111 -2.81 -8.80 11.27
N ASP A 112 -1.70 -8.93 12.01
CA ASP A 112 -1.71 -9.47 13.38
C ASP A 112 -2.45 -8.56 14.37
N GLY A 113 -2.41 -7.24 14.12
CA GLY A 113 -3.15 -6.24 14.88
C GLY A 113 -4.48 -5.77 14.26
N ALA A 114 -5.05 -6.53 13.32
CA ALA A 114 -6.25 -6.11 12.60
C ALA A 114 -7.46 -6.02 13.54
N ALA A 115 -8.32 -5.02 13.32
CA ALA A 115 -9.49 -4.79 14.15
C ALA A 115 -10.77 -5.34 13.52
N LYS A 116 -11.61 -6.00 14.32
CA LYS A 116 -12.95 -6.40 13.89
C LYS A 116 -13.88 -5.21 13.87
N VAL A 117 -14.63 -5.07 12.79
CA VAL A 117 -15.54 -3.95 12.56
C VAL A 117 -16.94 -4.42 12.17
N ILE A 118 -17.93 -3.66 12.60
CA ILE A 118 -19.34 -3.85 12.30
C ILE A 118 -19.89 -2.63 11.53
N PRO A 119 -20.95 -2.78 10.72
CA PRO A 119 -21.57 -1.65 10.05
C PRO A 119 -22.09 -0.63 11.07
N SER A 120 -21.87 0.65 10.78
CA SER A 120 -22.48 1.78 11.49
C SER A 120 -23.99 1.85 11.20
N ASN A 121 -24.74 2.50 12.09
CA ASN A 121 -26.19 2.73 11.93
C ASN A 121 -26.55 3.47 10.63
N ASP A 122 -25.64 4.28 10.09
CA ASP A 122 -25.82 5.00 8.81
C ASP A 122 -25.58 4.10 7.58
N GLY A 123 -25.05 2.89 7.76
CA GLY A 123 -24.69 1.96 6.69
C GLY A 123 -23.58 2.46 5.76
N ARG A 124 -22.96 3.61 6.06
CA ARG A 124 -21.94 4.26 5.20
C ARG A 124 -20.53 4.11 5.75
N ARG A 125 -20.41 3.71 7.01
CA ARG A 125 -19.15 3.55 7.72
C ARG A 125 -19.15 2.23 8.48
N PHE A 126 -17.99 1.86 8.98
CA PHE A 126 -17.85 0.80 9.95
C PHE A 126 -17.31 1.39 11.26
N ILE A 127 -17.66 0.72 12.37
CA ILE A 127 -17.16 1.04 13.71
C ILE A 127 -16.50 -0.21 14.28
N PRO A 128 -15.53 -0.08 15.21
CA PRO A 128 -15.00 -1.22 15.93
C PRO A 128 -16.12 -2.01 16.64
N GLU A 129 -16.04 -3.33 16.66
CA GLU A 129 -17.02 -4.18 17.35
C GLU A 129 -16.96 -3.98 18.88
N GLY A 130 -15.76 -3.79 19.44
CA GLY A 130 -15.54 -3.58 20.87
C GLY A 130 -15.50 -2.10 21.26
N ALA A 131 -16.22 -1.71 22.31
CA ALA A 131 -16.27 -0.33 22.81
C ALA A 131 -14.92 0.20 23.34
N THR A 132 -14.00 -0.69 23.72
CA THR A 132 -12.64 -0.35 24.19
C THR A 132 -11.60 -0.36 23.07
N ILE A 133 -12.00 -0.75 21.85
CA ILE A 133 -11.09 -0.83 20.70
C ILE A 133 -10.98 0.57 20.08
N LYS A 134 -9.75 1.05 19.94
CA LYS A 134 -9.49 2.33 19.26
C LYS A 134 -9.97 2.25 17.80
N PRO A 135 -10.65 3.28 17.27
CA PRO A 135 -11.01 3.34 15.86
C PRO A 135 -9.79 3.12 14.97
N PRO A 136 -9.86 2.22 13.97
CA PRO A 136 -8.74 1.91 13.11
C PRO A 136 -8.35 3.12 12.26
N GLY A 137 -7.05 3.38 12.18
CA GLY A 137 -6.48 4.37 11.31
C GLY A 137 -6.47 3.93 9.84
N ARG A 138 -6.07 4.84 8.94
CA ARG A 138 -6.03 4.59 7.49
C ARG A 138 -5.01 3.54 7.06
N THR A 139 -4.02 3.24 7.91
CA THR A 139 -2.98 2.24 7.65
C THR A 139 -3.24 0.91 8.32
N ASP A 140 -4.29 0.82 9.15
CA ASP A 140 -4.63 -0.39 9.88
C ASP A 140 -5.50 -1.29 8.99
N LEU A 141 -5.40 -2.59 9.17
CA LEU A 141 -6.27 -3.54 8.50
C LEU A 141 -7.49 -3.83 9.36
N VAL A 142 -8.62 -4.04 8.69
CA VAL A 142 -9.90 -4.34 9.34
C VAL A 142 -10.55 -5.57 8.73
N TYR A 143 -11.40 -6.25 9.51
CA TYR A 143 -12.17 -7.41 9.05
C TYR A 143 -13.58 -7.40 9.64
N SER A 144 -14.54 -8.02 8.96
CA SER A 144 -15.94 -8.08 9.40
C SER A 144 -16.44 -9.49 9.70
N GLU A 145 -15.69 -10.53 9.32
CA GLU A 145 -16.07 -11.94 9.47
C GLU A 145 -14.87 -12.72 10.03
N GLU A 146 -15.13 -13.63 10.97
CA GLU A 146 -14.08 -14.48 11.52
C GLU A 146 -13.48 -15.41 10.46
N SER A 147 -12.19 -15.69 10.62
CA SER A 147 -11.51 -16.64 9.74
C SER A 147 -12.05 -18.06 9.97
N PRO A 148 -12.25 -18.85 8.92
CA PRO A 148 -12.62 -20.26 9.07
C PRO A 148 -11.45 -21.09 9.63
N ASP A 149 -11.75 -22.31 10.06
CA ASP A 149 -10.70 -23.30 10.33
C ASP A 149 -10.02 -23.74 9.02
N PHE A 150 -8.69 -23.63 8.99
CA PHE A 150 -7.85 -23.99 7.86
C PHE A 150 -7.12 -25.33 8.05
N CYS A 151 -7.28 -26.03 9.17
CA CYS A 151 -6.62 -27.30 9.44
C CYS A 151 -7.08 -28.40 8.48
N LYS A 152 -8.40 -28.50 8.26
CA LYS A 152 -9.02 -29.50 7.36
C LYS A 152 -9.33 -28.91 5.99
N ALA A 153 -9.27 -29.75 4.96
CA ALA A 153 -9.68 -29.35 3.62
C ALA A 153 -11.18 -28.99 3.61
N ASN A 154 -11.51 -27.84 3.03
CA ASN A 154 -12.88 -27.32 2.97
C ASN A 154 -13.14 -26.61 1.63
N ARG A 155 -13.80 -27.31 0.71
CA ARG A 155 -14.14 -26.82 -0.64
C ARG A 155 -15.04 -25.57 -0.64
N LYS A 156 -15.85 -25.32 0.39
CA LYS A 156 -16.70 -24.11 0.46
C LYS A 156 -15.88 -22.84 0.66
N THR A 157 -14.83 -22.93 1.48
CA THR A 157 -13.90 -21.82 1.76
C THR A 157 -12.73 -21.76 0.79
N GLY A 158 -12.47 -22.84 0.05
CA GLY A 158 -11.27 -23.00 -0.77
C GLY A 158 -10.03 -23.45 0.01
N SER A 159 -10.14 -23.74 1.30
CA SER A 159 -9.04 -24.28 2.11
C SER A 159 -8.65 -25.68 1.64
N LEU A 160 -7.35 -25.91 1.41
CA LEU A 160 -6.79 -27.22 1.07
C LEU A 160 -6.43 -28.06 2.31
N GLY A 161 -6.53 -27.49 3.52
CA GLY A 161 -6.03 -28.10 4.74
C GLY A 161 -4.51 -27.95 4.91
N THR A 162 -3.97 -28.52 6.00
CA THR A 162 -2.55 -28.41 6.34
C THR A 162 -1.75 -29.71 6.19
N GLN A 163 -2.39 -30.80 5.74
CA GLN A 163 -1.73 -32.10 5.57
C GLN A 163 -0.61 -32.03 4.51
N GLY A 164 0.55 -32.64 4.80
CA GLY A 164 1.69 -32.71 3.89
C GLY A 164 2.47 -31.41 3.71
N ARG A 165 2.16 -30.38 4.49
CA ARG A 165 2.95 -29.14 4.54
C ARG A 165 4.22 -29.36 5.37
N GLU A 166 5.33 -28.81 4.89
CA GLU A 166 6.57 -28.74 5.66
C GLU A 166 6.35 -27.96 6.96
N CYS A 167 6.92 -28.45 8.06
CA CYS A 167 6.87 -27.80 9.37
C CYS A 167 8.28 -27.44 9.84
N ASN A 168 8.36 -26.40 10.67
CA ASN A 168 9.59 -26.10 11.39
C ASN A 168 9.72 -27.10 12.56
N ALA A 169 10.94 -27.61 12.77
CA ALA A 169 11.27 -28.47 13.90
C ALA A 169 11.41 -27.68 15.22
#